data_AF-A0A519RIF3-F1
#
_entry.id   AF-A0A519RIF3-F1
#
_cell.length_a   1.000
_cell.length_b   1.000
_cell.length_c   1.000
_cell.angle_alpha   90.00
_cell.angle_beta   90.00
_cell.angle_gamma   90.00
#
_symmetry.space_group_name_H-M   'P 1'
#
loop_
_entity.id
_entity.type
_entity.pdbx_description
1 polymer ?
#
loop_
_entity_poly.entity_id
_entity_poly.type
_entity_poly.pdbx_seq_one_letter_code
_entity_poly.pdbx_strand_id
1 'polypeptide(L)'
;MFKEIRNRYIRYTVILLYTIIIFFCALQINFLWLFGYSPSIKDIKLPTQRVGSELYTSDGKLIGRYFKENRTPVSFEEIAPSVINALVATEDVRFYKHMGIDFRSLLSSGISTATGDKRGASTITQQLAKNLYRTRYNKSQGLLSKIPLVRTIIPKLKEWSTAVKLESNYSKNEILTMYLNTVSFGNNAYGIKTASRTYFDKEPSTLDVPESALLVGMLKGTSLYNPIKNPEKALERRNVALSQMNKYNYITAAQLDSFKTQPINLQEGRIDNGSDGDSYLRAAVDKYLEKWCKDNNYDLYEDGLKIYTTIDSKLQKYAEEAVA
;
A
#
# COMPACT_ATOMS: atom_id res chain seq x y z
N MET A 1 5.91 -43.52 14.64
CA MET A 1 6.39 -42.32 13.93
C MET A 1 7.56 -41.63 14.66
N PHE A 2 7.40 -40.70 15.61
CA PHE A 2 8.58 -39.99 16.15
C PHE A 2 9.41 -40.77 17.20
N LYS A 3 8.85 -41.83 17.81
CA LYS A 3 9.55 -42.67 18.80
C LYS A 3 10.69 -43.51 18.20
N GLU A 4 10.69 -43.71 16.88
CA GLU A 4 11.74 -44.43 16.15
C GLU A 4 13.04 -43.62 16.02
N ILE A 5 12.98 -42.29 16.19
CA ILE A 5 14.16 -41.42 16.19
C ILE A 5 14.85 -41.53 17.56
N ARG A 6 15.93 -42.31 17.61
CA ARG A 6 16.67 -42.63 18.83
C ARG A 6 17.41 -41.42 19.44
N ASN A 7 17.87 -40.48 18.62
CA ASN A 7 18.49 -39.24 19.11
C ASN A 7 17.41 -38.24 19.55
N ARG A 8 17.42 -37.90 20.86
CA ARG A 8 16.42 -37.01 21.47
C ARG A 8 16.35 -35.62 20.82
N TYR A 9 17.49 -35.04 20.44
CA TYR A 9 17.52 -33.69 19.86
C TYR A 9 16.90 -33.68 18.47
N ILE A 10 17.30 -34.64 17.62
CA ILE A 10 16.73 -34.82 16.28
C ILE A 10 15.22 -35.06 16.38
N ARG A 11 14.79 -35.90 17.32
CA ARG A 11 13.37 -36.17 17.56
C ARG A 11 12.59 -34.89 17.89
N TYR A 12 13.09 -34.07 18.82
CA TYR A 12 12.42 -32.82 19.18
C TYR A 12 12.42 -31.80 18.03
N THR A 13 13.51 -31.68 17.28
CA THR A 13 13.57 -30.81 16.09
C THR A 13 12.55 -31.23 15.04
N VAL A 14 12.43 -32.52 14.76
CA VAL A 14 11.45 -33.04 13.79
C VAL A 14 10.02 -32.79 14.27
N ILE A 15 9.72 -33.04 15.55
CA ILE A 15 8.41 -32.74 16.13
C ILE A 15 8.08 -31.25 16.01
N LEU A 16 9.04 -30.37 16.30
CA LEU A 16 8.86 -28.93 16.18
C LEU A 16 8.54 -28.52 14.75
N LEU A 17 9.33 -28.98 13.77
CA LEU A 17 9.10 -28.68 12.35
C LEU A 17 7.73 -29.18 11.89
N TYR A 18 7.37 -30.41 12.26
CA TYR A 18 6.06 -30.99 11.92
C TYR A 18 4.91 -30.18 12.52
N THR A 19 5.05 -29.76 13.78
CA THR A 19 4.05 -28.93 14.47
C THR A 19 3.90 -27.55 13.82
N ILE A 20 5.01 -26.92 13.40
CA ILE A 20 5.00 -25.65 12.67
C ILE A 20 4.25 -25.80 11.34
N ILE A 21 4.52 -26.87 10.59
CA ILE A 21 3.84 -27.13 9.31
C ILE A 21 2.33 -27.30 9.53
N ILE A 22 1.92 -28.16 10.48
CA ILE A 22 0.50 -28.34 10.81
C ILE A 22 -0.15 -27.02 11.23
N PHE A 23 0.54 -26.21 12.04
CA PHE A 23 0.04 -24.91 12.47
C PHE A 23 -0.24 -23.98 11.29
N PHE A 24 0.71 -23.85 10.34
CA PHE A 24 0.50 -23.01 9.15
C PHE A 24 -0.58 -23.57 8.22
N CYS A 25 -0.72 -24.90 8.11
CA CYS A 25 -1.85 -25.52 7.41
C CYS A 25 -3.19 -25.15 8.07
N ALA A 26 -3.30 -25.29 9.39
CA ALA A 26 -4.50 -24.94 10.16
C ALA A 26 -4.85 -23.44 10.05
N LEU A 27 -3.84 -22.57 10.09
CA LEU A 27 -3.97 -21.14 9.88
C LEU A 27 -4.50 -20.82 8.47
N GLN A 28 -4.01 -21.53 7.44
CA GLN A 28 -4.39 -21.29 6.06
C GLN A 28 -5.82 -21.72 5.75
N ILE A 29 -6.26 -22.86 6.27
CA ILE A 29 -7.63 -23.38 6.06
C ILE A 29 -8.65 -22.77 7.02
N ASN A 30 -8.23 -21.81 7.87
CA ASN A 30 -9.03 -21.25 8.95
C ASN A 30 -9.70 -22.35 9.80
N PHE A 31 -8.89 -23.32 10.25
CA PHE A 31 -9.37 -24.50 10.97
C PHE A 31 -10.26 -24.09 12.16
N LEU A 32 -11.48 -24.64 12.21
CA LEU A 32 -12.49 -24.35 13.23
C LEU A 32 -12.78 -22.86 13.43
N TRP A 33 -12.63 -22.03 12.39
CA TRP A 33 -12.83 -20.57 12.46
C TRP A 33 -11.90 -19.86 13.46
N LEU A 34 -10.82 -20.51 13.87
CA LEU A 34 -9.91 -20.01 14.91
C LEU A 34 -9.12 -18.78 14.45
N PHE A 35 -8.71 -18.78 13.18
CA PHE A 35 -7.72 -17.82 12.68
C PHE A 35 -8.36 -16.67 11.91
N GLY A 36 -9.51 -16.87 11.27
CA GLY A 36 -10.14 -15.96 10.29
C GLY A 36 -9.50 -16.10 8.90
N TYR A 37 -10.04 -15.39 7.90
CA TYR A 37 -9.56 -15.42 6.51
C TYR A 37 -8.03 -15.18 6.38
N SER A 38 -7.37 -15.97 5.55
CA SER A 38 -5.96 -15.83 5.17
C SER A 38 -5.84 -15.91 3.64
N PRO A 39 -5.10 -15.01 2.97
CA PRO A 39 -4.95 -15.04 1.51
C PRO A 39 -4.43 -16.38 1.01
N SER A 40 -5.14 -16.95 0.03
CA SER A 40 -4.75 -18.12 -0.72
C SER A 40 -3.79 -17.76 -1.86
N ILE A 41 -3.22 -18.78 -2.51
CA ILE A 41 -2.39 -18.55 -3.71
C ILE A 41 -3.22 -17.94 -4.84
N LYS A 42 -4.52 -18.29 -4.94
CA LYS A 42 -5.42 -17.72 -5.96
C LYS A 42 -5.60 -16.23 -5.76
N ASP A 43 -5.85 -15.81 -4.52
CA ASP A 43 -5.99 -14.38 -4.15
C ASP A 43 -4.71 -13.59 -4.44
N ILE A 44 -3.55 -14.25 -4.31
CA ILE A 44 -2.24 -13.64 -4.55
C ILE A 44 -1.92 -13.49 -6.03
N LYS A 45 -2.33 -14.44 -6.87
CA LYS A 45 -2.14 -14.35 -8.33
C LYS A 45 -3.04 -13.30 -8.99
N LEU A 46 -4.14 -12.95 -8.34
CA LEU A 46 -5.10 -11.93 -8.80
C LEU A 46 -5.30 -10.88 -7.70
N PRO A 47 -4.27 -10.08 -7.37
CA PRO A 47 -4.40 -9.08 -6.32
C PRO A 47 -5.35 -8.00 -6.83
N THR A 48 -6.55 -7.95 -6.26
CA THR A 48 -7.53 -6.90 -6.53
C THR A 48 -7.00 -5.59 -5.95
N GLN A 49 -6.29 -4.81 -6.77
CA GLN A 49 -6.05 -3.41 -6.46
C GLN A 49 -7.39 -2.71 -6.62
N ARG A 50 -7.94 -2.16 -5.53
CA ARG A 50 -9.21 -1.45 -5.58
C ARG A 50 -8.99 -0.14 -6.33
N VAL A 51 -9.33 -0.14 -7.61
CA VAL A 51 -9.18 1.00 -8.52
C VAL A 51 -10.57 1.56 -8.78
N GLY A 52 -10.69 2.89 -8.76
CA GLY A 52 -11.96 3.54 -9.05
C GLY A 52 -12.37 3.39 -10.50
N SER A 53 -13.67 3.28 -10.77
CA SER A 53 -14.20 3.33 -12.13
C SER A 53 -14.25 4.77 -12.65
N GLU A 54 -14.07 4.94 -13.94
CA GLU A 54 -14.04 6.24 -14.64
C GLU A 54 -15.27 6.39 -15.52
N LEU A 55 -15.91 7.55 -15.47
CA LEU A 55 -17.09 7.91 -16.24
C LEU A 55 -16.71 8.92 -17.34
N TYR A 56 -17.03 8.59 -18.58
CA TYR A 56 -16.72 9.39 -19.76
C TYR A 56 -17.97 9.81 -20.53
N THR A 57 -17.88 10.96 -21.17
CA THR A 57 -18.79 11.37 -22.24
C THR A 57 -18.57 10.51 -23.49
N SER A 58 -19.51 10.61 -24.44
CA SER A 58 -19.41 9.98 -25.77
C SER A 58 -18.19 10.45 -26.56
N ASP A 59 -17.75 11.69 -26.35
CA ASP A 59 -16.53 12.28 -26.93
C ASP A 59 -15.26 12.00 -26.10
N GLY A 60 -15.33 11.14 -25.08
CA GLY A 60 -14.18 10.63 -24.35
C GLY A 60 -13.63 11.56 -23.26
N LYS A 61 -14.35 12.61 -22.87
CA LYS A 61 -13.97 13.47 -21.75
C LYS A 61 -14.38 12.85 -20.42
N LEU A 62 -13.52 12.93 -19.42
CA LEU A 62 -13.80 12.43 -18.08
C LEU A 62 -14.84 13.34 -17.39
N ILE A 63 -16.00 12.76 -17.08
CA ILE A 63 -17.06 13.38 -16.28
C ILE A 63 -16.74 13.22 -14.80
N GLY A 64 -16.20 12.07 -14.40
CA GLY A 64 -15.76 11.86 -13.03
C GLY A 64 -15.46 10.41 -12.71
N ARG A 65 -15.29 10.09 -11.42
CA ARG A 65 -14.80 8.78 -10.98
C ARG A 65 -15.55 8.24 -9.77
N TYR A 66 -15.87 6.95 -9.77
CA TYR A 66 -16.43 6.22 -8.63
C TYR A 66 -15.33 5.48 -7.90
N PHE A 67 -15.01 5.87 -6.66
CA PHE A 67 -13.96 5.22 -5.89
C PHE A 67 -14.25 5.23 -4.40
N LYS A 68 -13.81 4.18 -3.70
CA LYS A 68 -13.62 4.21 -2.24
C LYS A 68 -12.25 4.77 -1.85
N GLU A 69 -11.23 4.51 -2.67
CA GLU A 69 -9.85 4.95 -2.49
C GLU A 69 -9.38 5.53 -3.83
N ASN A 70 -9.03 6.82 -3.88
CA ASN A 70 -8.65 7.50 -5.13
C ASN A 70 -7.25 7.03 -5.60
N ARG A 71 -7.22 5.97 -6.40
CA ARG A 71 -6.00 5.38 -6.95
C ARG A 71 -5.96 5.53 -8.46
N THR A 72 -4.80 5.91 -8.97
CA THR A 72 -4.45 5.77 -10.38
C THR A 72 -3.15 4.97 -10.46
N PRO A 73 -3.21 3.68 -10.83
CA PRO A 73 -2.01 2.84 -10.91
C PRO A 73 -0.99 3.41 -11.90
N VAL A 74 0.28 3.24 -11.56
CA VAL A 74 1.41 3.48 -12.47
C VAL A 74 2.26 2.23 -12.62
N SER A 75 2.95 2.12 -13.76
CA SER A 75 3.99 1.13 -13.98
C SER A 75 5.26 1.46 -13.17
N PHE A 76 6.21 0.53 -13.11
CA PHE A 76 7.46 0.75 -12.36
C PHE A 76 8.31 1.86 -13.00
N GLU A 77 8.30 1.93 -14.32
CA GLU A 77 9.06 2.87 -15.14
C GLU A 77 8.56 4.31 -15.01
N GLU A 78 7.30 4.47 -14.63
CA GLU A 78 6.68 5.76 -14.34
C GLU A 78 7.00 6.29 -12.92
N ILE A 79 7.78 5.56 -12.11
CA ILE A 79 8.15 5.95 -10.76
C ILE A 79 9.61 6.43 -10.75
N ALA A 80 9.85 7.64 -10.23
CA ALA A 80 11.22 8.16 -10.15
C ALA A 80 12.12 7.25 -9.30
N PRO A 81 13.37 6.97 -9.73
CA PRO A 81 14.32 6.16 -8.97
C PRO A 81 14.56 6.69 -7.55
N SER A 82 14.46 8.01 -7.35
CA SER A 82 14.52 8.69 -6.05
C SER A 82 13.45 8.16 -5.07
N VAL A 83 12.24 7.88 -5.53
CA VAL A 83 11.15 7.30 -4.72
C VAL A 83 11.49 5.88 -4.29
N ILE A 84 11.96 5.05 -5.23
CA ILE A 84 12.35 3.67 -4.95
C ILE A 84 13.50 3.64 -3.94
N ASN A 85 14.53 4.45 -4.17
CA ASN A 85 15.70 4.55 -3.30
C ASN A 85 15.33 5.05 -1.90
N ALA A 86 14.48 6.07 -1.81
CA ALA A 86 13.97 6.56 -0.54
C ALA A 86 13.23 5.44 0.21
N LEU A 87 12.28 4.76 -0.46
CA LEU A 87 11.47 3.70 0.15
C LEU A 87 12.33 2.55 0.68
N VAL A 88 13.26 2.06 -0.13
CA VAL A 88 14.19 0.99 0.28
C VAL A 88 15.09 1.46 1.41
N ALA A 89 15.69 2.66 1.33
CA ALA A 89 16.58 3.16 2.38
C ALA A 89 15.89 3.33 3.74
N THR A 90 14.61 3.71 3.76
CA THR A 90 13.90 4.03 5.00
C THR A 90 13.13 2.87 5.59
N GLU A 91 12.44 2.09 4.76
CA GLU A 91 11.49 1.06 5.22
C GLU A 91 12.13 -0.33 5.24
N ASP A 92 13.02 -0.64 4.29
CA ASP A 92 13.56 -1.98 4.14
C ASP A 92 14.88 -2.01 3.34
N VAL A 93 15.99 -1.64 4.00
CA VAL A 93 17.29 -1.50 3.32
C VAL A 93 17.81 -2.79 2.70
N ARG A 94 17.36 -3.94 3.22
CA ARG A 94 17.74 -5.26 2.70
C ARG A 94 16.67 -5.86 1.81
N PHE A 95 15.72 -5.06 1.32
CA PHE A 95 14.60 -5.51 0.50
C PHE A 95 15.01 -6.51 -0.59
N TYR A 96 16.04 -6.20 -1.37
CA TYR A 96 16.54 -7.07 -2.45
C TYR A 96 17.30 -8.33 -1.99
N LYS A 97 17.58 -8.47 -0.69
CA LYS A 97 18.43 -9.53 -0.09
C LYS A 97 17.65 -10.55 0.74
N HIS A 98 16.33 -10.49 0.78
CA HIS A 98 15.47 -11.44 1.49
C HIS A 98 14.22 -11.80 0.68
N MET A 99 13.47 -12.80 1.13
CA MET A 99 12.21 -13.23 0.51
C MET A 99 11.04 -12.97 1.47
N GLY A 100 10.42 -11.80 1.39
CA GLY A 100 9.25 -11.42 2.18
C GLY A 100 9.52 -11.08 3.65
N ILE A 101 10.41 -11.79 4.34
CA ILE A 101 10.74 -11.57 5.75
C ILE A 101 12.26 -11.41 5.88
N ASP A 102 12.70 -10.32 6.52
CA ASP A 102 14.09 -10.17 6.93
C ASP A 102 14.30 -10.63 8.38
N PHE A 103 14.69 -11.89 8.54
CA PHE A 103 15.01 -12.46 9.85
C PHE A 103 16.20 -11.78 10.54
N ARG A 104 17.20 -11.26 9.79
CA ARG A 104 18.34 -10.57 10.42
C ARG A 104 17.90 -9.22 10.97
N SER A 105 17.12 -8.47 10.19
CA SER A 105 16.55 -7.19 10.66
C SER A 105 15.59 -7.40 11.84
N LEU A 106 14.78 -8.47 11.80
CA LEU A 106 13.89 -8.83 12.91
C LEU A 106 14.65 -9.11 14.22
N LEU A 107 15.71 -9.94 14.16
CA LEU A 107 16.54 -10.24 15.33
C LEU A 107 17.24 -8.97 15.85
N SER A 108 17.86 -8.20 14.95
CA SER A 108 18.57 -6.97 15.34
C SER A 108 17.64 -5.90 15.93
N SER A 109 16.43 -5.74 15.40
CA SER A 109 15.40 -4.86 15.95
C SER A 109 14.91 -5.34 17.31
N GLY A 110 14.78 -6.65 17.52
CA GLY A 110 14.45 -7.23 18.82
C GLY A 110 15.50 -6.89 19.89
N ILE A 111 16.79 -7.06 19.57
CA ILE A 111 17.89 -6.70 20.46
C ILE A 111 17.89 -5.19 20.73
N SER A 112 17.79 -4.37 19.68
CA SER A 112 17.71 -2.91 19.78
C SER A 112 16.57 -2.46 20.69
N THR A 113 15.39 -3.07 20.55
CA THR A 113 14.20 -2.78 21.35
C THR A 113 14.40 -3.18 22.81
N ALA A 114 15.05 -4.32 23.08
CA ALA A 114 15.39 -4.75 24.44
C ALA A 114 16.40 -3.79 25.10
N THR A 115 17.27 -3.15 24.32
CA THR A 115 18.21 -2.11 24.78
C THR A 115 17.61 -0.69 24.83
N GLY A 116 16.33 -0.52 24.54
CA GLY A 116 15.61 0.77 24.62
C GLY A 116 15.47 1.56 23.31
N ASP A 117 16.11 1.14 22.22
CA ASP A 117 15.99 1.76 20.89
C ASP A 117 14.94 1.01 20.04
N LYS A 118 13.71 1.52 20.05
CA LYS A 118 12.57 0.93 19.32
C LYS A 118 12.73 1.16 17.80
N ARG A 119 13.10 0.11 17.08
CA ARG A 119 13.16 0.10 15.61
C ARG A 119 12.09 -0.79 15.01
N GLY A 120 11.50 -0.36 13.88
CA GLY A 120 10.60 -1.20 13.09
C GLY A 120 11.35 -2.38 12.45
N ALA A 121 10.69 -3.53 12.37
CA ALA A 121 11.24 -4.76 11.77
C ALA A 121 10.43 -5.29 10.57
N SER A 122 9.38 -4.58 10.15
CA SER A 122 8.49 -5.06 9.09
C SER A 122 9.03 -4.68 7.71
N THR A 123 9.10 -5.65 6.81
CA THR A 123 9.55 -5.46 5.42
C THR A 123 8.49 -4.76 4.57
N ILE A 124 8.88 -4.21 3.42
CA ILE A 124 7.93 -3.62 2.45
C ILE A 124 6.87 -4.65 2.05
N THR A 125 7.26 -5.89 1.78
CA THR A 125 6.34 -6.97 1.39
C THR A 125 5.34 -7.32 2.49
N GLN A 126 5.74 -7.29 3.77
CA GLN A 126 4.81 -7.49 4.88
C GLN A 126 3.81 -6.34 4.98
N GLN A 127 4.27 -5.10 4.79
CA GLN A 127 3.39 -3.94 4.78
C GLN A 127 2.41 -3.99 3.59
N LEU A 128 2.87 -4.43 2.41
CA LEU A 128 2.02 -4.69 1.25
C LEU A 128 0.93 -5.73 1.56
N ALA A 129 1.33 -6.87 2.14
CA ALA A 129 0.39 -7.92 2.53
C ALA A 129 -0.67 -7.41 3.52
N LYS A 130 -0.27 -6.58 4.49
CA LYS A 130 -1.18 -5.93 5.44
C LYS A 130 -2.19 -5.02 4.72
N ASN A 131 -1.74 -4.23 3.74
CA ASN A 131 -2.56 -3.24 3.05
C ASN A 131 -3.53 -3.89 2.04
N LEU A 132 -3.06 -4.81 1.19
CA LEU A 132 -3.89 -5.47 0.18
C LEU A 132 -4.98 -6.33 0.81
N TYR A 133 -4.62 -7.16 1.80
CA TYR A 133 -5.53 -8.18 2.32
C TYR A 133 -6.19 -7.79 3.63
N ARG A 134 -5.91 -6.58 4.14
CA ARG A 134 -6.55 -6.03 5.34
C ARG A 134 -6.58 -7.05 6.48
N THR A 135 -5.47 -7.75 6.70
CA THR A 135 -5.36 -8.95 7.55
C THR A 135 -5.72 -8.71 9.03
N ARG A 136 -5.83 -7.43 9.44
CA ARG A 136 -6.19 -6.99 10.79
C ARG A 136 -7.64 -6.52 10.95
N TYR A 137 -8.39 -6.38 9.85
CA TYR A 137 -9.78 -5.91 9.88
C TYR A 137 -10.71 -6.98 10.45
N ASN A 138 -11.85 -6.57 11.00
CA ASN A 138 -12.81 -7.45 11.69
C ASN A 138 -13.21 -8.67 10.85
N LYS A 139 -13.38 -8.51 9.53
CA LYS A 139 -13.72 -9.61 8.60
C LYS A 139 -12.62 -10.69 8.48
N SER A 140 -11.38 -10.36 8.86
CA SER A 140 -10.22 -11.26 8.79
C SER A 140 -9.87 -11.90 10.14
N GLN A 141 -10.66 -11.63 11.19
CA GLN A 141 -10.45 -12.14 12.54
C GLN A 141 -11.23 -13.44 12.78
N GLY A 142 -10.60 -14.41 13.45
CA GLY A 142 -11.23 -15.64 13.93
C GLY A 142 -11.40 -15.64 15.45
N LEU A 143 -11.87 -16.77 16.00
CA LEU A 143 -12.15 -16.90 17.44
C LEU A 143 -10.95 -16.58 18.35
N LEU A 144 -9.72 -16.85 17.90
CA LEU A 144 -8.50 -16.57 18.66
C LEU A 144 -8.21 -15.07 18.81
N SER A 145 -8.86 -14.19 18.04
CA SER A 145 -8.71 -12.73 18.21
C SER A 145 -9.27 -12.21 19.53
N LYS A 146 -10.08 -13.02 20.24
CA LYS A 146 -10.62 -12.70 21.57
C LYS A 146 -9.56 -12.73 22.67
N ILE A 147 -8.43 -13.41 22.44
CA ILE A 147 -7.33 -13.50 23.41
C ILE A 147 -6.34 -12.34 23.15
N PRO A 148 -6.11 -11.43 24.12
CA PRO A 148 -5.37 -10.18 23.89
C PRO A 148 -3.99 -10.36 23.25
N LEU A 149 -3.20 -11.32 23.72
CA LEU A 149 -1.86 -11.59 23.18
C LEU A 149 -1.92 -12.18 21.76
N VAL A 150 -2.82 -13.14 21.56
CA VAL A 150 -2.97 -13.86 20.28
C VAL A 150 -3.56 -12.98 19.19
N ARG A 151 -4.39 -12.00 19.56
CA ARG A 151 -4.98 -10.99 18.66
C ARG A 151 -3.95 -10.24 17.83
N THR A 152 -2.75 -10.04 18.38
CA THR A 152 -1.66 -9.32 17.69
C THR A 152 -0.75 -10.26 16.90
N ILE A 153 -0.56 -11.49 17.39
CA ILE A 153 0.36 -12.47 16.80
C ILE A 153 -0.23 -13.09 15.52
N ILE A 154 -1.50 -13.52 15.53
CA ILE A 154 -2.10 -14.24 14.39
C ILE A 154 -2.09 -13.39 13.11
N PRO A 155 -2.53 -12.11 13.11
CA PRO A 155 -2.42 -11.28 11.92
C PRO A 155 -0.97 -11.11 11.44
N LYS A 156 0.01 -11.07 12.36
CA LYS A 156 1.42 -10.96 12.00
C LYS A 156 1.94 -12.23 11.31
N LEU A 157 1.53 -13.41 11.78
CA LEU A 157 1.86 -14.68 11.11
C LEU A 157 1.18 -14.80 9.74
N LYS A 158 -0.03 -14.28 9.58
CA LYS A 158 -0.70 -14.16 8.27
C LYS A 158 0.06 -13.22 7.33
N GLU A 159 0.49 -12.05 7.83
CA GLU A 159 1.34 -11.12 7.06
C GLU A 159 2.62 -11.81 6.58
N TRP A 160 3.27 -12.60 7.44
CA TRP A 160 4.48 -13.35 7.11
C TRP A 160 4.24 -14.40 6.02
N SER A 161 3.25 -15.26 6.21
CA SER A 161 2.88 -16.29 5.21
C SER A 161 2.52 -15.65 3.87
N THR A 162 1.77 -14.54 3.90
CA THR A 162 1.34 -13.82 2.69
C THR A 162 2.52 -13.12 1.99
N ALA A 163 3.45 -12.53 2.74
CA ALA A 163 4.64 -11.90 2.18
C ALA A 163 5.53 -12.90 1.45
N VAL A 164 5.74 -14.10 2.02
CA VAL A 164 6.50 -15.17 1.35
C VAL A 164 5.82 -15.60 0.05
N LYS A 165 4.49 -15.76 0.06
CA LYS A 165 3.73 -16.12 -1.15
C LYS A 165 3.78 -15.02 -2.20
N LEU A 166 3.67 -13.74 -1.83
CA LEU A 166 3.81 -12.61 -2.74
C LEU A 166 5.17 -12.64 -3.45
N GLU A 167 6.26 -12.79 -2.69
CA GLU A 167 7.63 -12.81 -3.23
C GLU A 167 7.96 -14.09 -4.02
N SER A 168 7.15 -15.13 -3.89
CA SER A 168 7.26 -16.33 -4.71
C SER A 168 6.52 -16.21 -6.04
N ASN A 169 5.67 -15.19 -6.22
CA ASN A 169 4.85 -14.99 -7.42
C ASN A 169 5.17 -13.68 -8.15
N TYR A 170 5.80 -12.70 -7.49
CA TYR A 170 6.13 -11.40 -8.06
C TYR A 170 7.60 -11.05 -7.83
N SER A 171 8.19 -10.38 -8.82
CA SER A 171 9.51 -9.78 -8.72
C SER A 171 9.55 -8.62 -7.72
N LYS A 172 10.76 -8.24 -7.32
CA LYS A 172 10.99 -7.12 -6.40
C LYS A 172 10.41 -5.81 -6.91
N ASN A 173 10.53 -5.54 -8.20
CA ASN A 173 10.01 -4.32 -8.81
C ASN A 173 8.48 -4.32 -8.79
N GLU A 174 7.83 -5.44 -9.12
CA GLU A 174 6.37 -5.56 -9.03
C GLU A 174 5.86 -5.38 -7.60
N ILE A 175 6.57 -5.91 -6.59
CA ILE A 175 6.24 -5.68 -5.18
C ILE A 175 6.33 -4.19 -4.80
N LEU A 176 7.38 -3.48 -5.24
CA LEU A 176 7.53 -2.05 -5.00
C LEU A 176 6.44 -1.24 -5.68
N THR A 177 6.13 -1.55 -6.95
CA THR A 177 5.05 -0.91 -7.71
C THR A 177 3.70 -1.13 -7.05
N MET A 178 3.36 -2.38 -6.69
CA MET A 178 2.11 -2.68 -5.98
C MET A 178 2.03 -1.95 -4.64
N TYR A 179 3.12 -1.89 -3.88
CA TYR A 179 3.17 -1.15 -2.62
C TYR A 179 2.89 0.34 -2.84
N LEU A 180 3.62 0.96 -3.76
CA LEU A 180 3.51 2.39 -4.05
C LEU A 180 2.17 2.75 -4.69
N ASN A 181 1.48 1.85 -5.40
CA ASN A 181 0.12 2.06 -5.90
C ASN A 181 -0.96 1.86 -4.82
N THR A 182 -0.67 1.10 -3.75
CA THR A 182 -1.68 0.72 -2.76
C THR A 182 -1.68 1.62 -1.53
N VAL A 183 -0.50 2.04 -1.07
CA VAL A 183 -0.32 2.71 0.21
C VAL A 183 -1.02 4.07 0.25
N SER A 184 -1.58 4.43 1.41
CA SER A 184 -2.15 5.76 1.63
C SER A 184 -1.05 6.74 2.00
N PHE A 185 -1.08 7.93 1.43
CA PHE A 185 -0.24 9.08 1.79
C PHE A 185 -1.03 10.12 2.61
N GLY A 186 -2.25 9.82 3.06
CA GLY A 186 -3.13 10.80 3.73
C GLY A 186 -3.83 11.73 2.73
N ASN A 187 -4.68 12.64 3.21
CA ASN A 187 -5.47 13.56 2.38
C ASN A 187 -6.25 12.88 1.23
N ASN A 188 -6.78 11.68 1.48
CA ASN A 188 -7.42 10.83 0.46
C ASN A 188 -6.54 10.48 -0.76
N ALA A 189 -5.22 10.70 -0.67
CA ALA A 189 -4.25 10.28 -1.67
C ALA A 189 -3.85 8.83 -1.42
N TYR A 190 -4.29 7.93 -2.31
CA TYR A 190 -3.90 6.52 -2.31
C TYR A 190 -3.07 6.24 -3.55
N GLY A 191 -1.86 5.76 -3.33
CA GLY A 191 -0.91 5.54 -4.39
C GLY A 191 0.00 6.74 -4.69
N ILE A 192 1.19 6.46 -5.22
CA ILE A 192 2.24 7.47 -5.45
C ILE A 192 1.82 8.51 -6.48
N LYS A 193 1.05 8.14 -7.52
CA LYS A 193 0.52 9.08 -8.51
C LYS A 193 -0.39 10.13 -7.90
N THR A 194 -1.40 9.68 -7.19
CA THR A 194 -2.33 10.56 -6.47
C THR A 194 -1.57 11.45 -5.48
N ALA A 195 -0.59 10.90 -4.75
CA ALA A 195 0.21 11.67 -3.80
C ALA A 195 1.09 12.73 -4.47
N SER A 196 1.78 12.39 -5.56
CA SER A 196 2.63 13.31 -6.33
C SER A 196 1.84 14.50 -6.86
N ARG A 197 0.62 14.24 -7.35
CA ARG A 197 -0.31 15.29 -7.80
C ARG A 197 -0.85 16.12 -6.65
N THR A 198 -1.21 15.49 -5.54
CA THR A 198 -1.77 16.19 -4.37
C THR A 198 -0.78 17.16 -3.75
N TYR A 199 0.47 16.75 -3.56
CA TYR A 199 1.44 17.52 -2.77
C TYR A 199 2.35 18.42 -3.63
N PHE A 200 2.56 18.07 -4.90
CA PHE A 200 3.54 18.76 -5.77
C PHE A 200 3.04 19.04 -7.19
N ASP A 201 1.81 18.66 -7.54
CA ASP A 201 1.27 18.71 -8.91
C ASP A 201 2.21 18.10 -9.97
N LYS A 202 2.88 17.00 -9.63
CA LYS A 202 3.87 16.33 -10.48
C LYS A 202 3.45 14.92 -10.86
N GLU A 203 3.95 14.45 -12.00
CA GLU A 203 3.97 13.02 -12.30
C GLU A 203 5.03 12.32 -11.43
N PRO A 204 4.80 11.07 -10.98
CA PRO A 204 5.74 10.36 -10.09
C PRO A 204 7.15 10.21 -10.66
N SER A 205 7.29 10.16 -11.98
CA SER A 205 8.57 10.06 -12.70
C SER A 205 9.41 11.34 -12.60
N THR A 206 8.79 12.47 -12.26
CA THR A 206 9.42 13.79 -12.20
C THR A 206 9.73 14.26 -10.78
N LEU A 207 9.43 13.43 -9.76
CA LEU A 207 9.73 13.74 -8.37
C LEU A 207 11.24 13.80 -8.12
N ASP A 208 11.68 14.89 -7.51
CA ASP A 208 13.07 15.01 -7.08
C ASP A 208 13.34 14.22 -5.78
N VAL A 209 14.59 14.28 -5.30
CA VAL A 209 15.02 13.55 -4.11
C VAL A 209 14.34 14.08 -2.82
N PRO A 210 14.36 15.40 -2.51
CA PRO A 210 13.62 15.95 -1.37
C PRO A 210 12.12 15.59 -1.36
N GLU A 211 11.44 15.67 -2.50
CA GLU A 211 10.02 15.36 -2.64
C GLU A 211 9.76 13.88 -2.39
N SER A 212 10.58 13.01 -2.99
CA SER A 212 10.54 11.56 -2.77
C SER A 212 10.76 11.19 -1.29
N ALA A 213 11.75 11.82 -0.66
CA ALA A 213 12.05 11.62 0.76
C ALA A 213 10.92 12.10 1.67
N LEU A 214 10.18 13.15 1.28
CA LEU A 214 9.01 13.63 2.02
C LEU A 214 7.86 12.62 1.94
N LEU A 215 7.48 12.20 0.73
CA LEU A 215 6.38 11.26 0.49
C LEU A 215 6.64 9.90 1.13
N VAL A 216 7.86 9.38 1.02
CA VAL A 216 8.23 8.13 1.68
C VAL A 216 8.32 8.32 3.20
N GLY A 217 8.94 9.41 3.65
CA GLY A 217 9.13 9.69 5.08
C GLY A 217 7.81 9.75 5.85
N MET A 218 6.77 10.32 5.24
CA MET A 218 5.45 10.43 5.85
C MET A 218 4.70 9.09 6.01
N LEU A 219 5.09 8.02 5.31
CA LEU A 219 4.43 6.71 5.42
C LEU A 219 4.48 6.13 6.84
N LYS A 220 5.47 6.52 7.65
CA LYS A 220 5.54 6.17 9.07
C LYS A 220 4.33 6.67 9.88
N GLY A 221 3.69 7.75 9.43
CA GLY A 221 2.54 8.36 10.08
C GLY A 221 1.96 9.48 9.22
N THR A 222 1.09 9.13 8.28
CA THR A 222 0.59 10.03 7.22
C THR A 222 -0.15 11.26 7.74
N SER A 223 -0.83 11.15 8.90
CA SER A 223 -1.47 12.29 9.56
C SER A 223 -0.47 13.15 10.33
N LEU A 224 0.49 12.52 11.02
CA LEU A 224 1.45 13.20 11.89
C LEU A 224 2.50 13.98 11.09
N TYR A 225 2.93 13.42 9.96
CA TYR A 225 3.95 13.97 9.07
C TYR A 225 3.34 14.56 7.80
N ASN A 226 2.05 14.92 7.84
CA ASN A 226 1.38 15.58 6.73
C ASN A 226 1.97 16.99 6.54
N PRO A 227 2.54 17.33 5.38
CA PRO A 227 3.22 18.62 5.21
C PRO A 227 2.26 19.81 5.14
N ILE A 228 0.97 19.59 4.79
CA ILE A 228 -0.05 20.65 4.80
C ILE A 228 -0.46 20.99 6.23
N LYS A 229 -0.62 19.96 7.08
CA LYS A 229 -1.11 20.14 8.46
C LYS A 229 -0.01 20.35 9.50
N ASN A 230 1.16 19.74 9.28
CA ASN A 230 2.28 19.66 10.22
C ASN A 230 3.63 19.85 9.48
N PRO A 231 3.90 21.02 8.87
CA PRO A 231 5.06 21.24 8.01
C PRO A 231 6.39 21.00 8.72
N GLU A 232 6.55 21.43 9.98
CA GLU A 232 7.78 21.24 10.76
C GLU A 232 8.10 19.75 10.97
N LYS A 233 7.12 18.97 11.43
CA LYS A 233 7.28 17.51 11.63
C LYS A 233 7.53 16.79 10.31
N ALA A 234 6.89 17.24 9.23
CA ALA A 234 7.10 16.70 7.90
C ALA A 234 8.53 16.97 7.42
N LEU A 235 9.07 18.17 7.67
CA LEU A 235 10.43 18.57 7.34
C LEU A 235 11.47 17.75 8.10
N GLU A 236 11.31 17.59 9.42
CA GLU A 236 12.14 16.71 10.24
C GLU A 236 12.13 15.28 9.69
N ARG A 237 10.95 14.77 9.34
CA ARG A 237 10.80 13.41 8.86
C ARG A 237 11.41 13.20 7.48
N ARG A 238 11.27 14.15 6.56
CA ARG A 238 11.97 14.18 5.27
C ARG A 238 13.48 14.12 5.49
N ASN A 239 14.01 14.91 6.42
CA ASN A 239 15.45 14.96 6.69
C ASN A 239 15.98 13.65 7.31
N VAL A 240 15.15 12.93 8.08
CA VAL A 240 15.46 11.55 8.51
C VAL A 240 15.52 10.60 7.32
N ALA A 241 14.58 10.69 6.38
CA ALA A 241 14.60 9.87 5.16
C ALA A 241 15.84 10.14 4.30
N LEU A 242 16.18 11.42 4.07
CA LEU A 242 17.41 11.82 3.37
C LEU A 242 18.67 11.28 4.07
N SER A 243 18.72 11.34 5.40
CA SER A 243 19.86 10.82 6.17
C SER A 243 20.00 9.30 6.01
N GLN A 244 18.89 8.57 5.91
CA GLN A 244 18.92 7.12 5.61
C GLN A 244 19.38 6.85 4.18
N MET A 245 18.94 7.65 3.21
CA MET A 245 19.40 7.55 1.82
C MET A 245 20.91 7.76 1.72
N ASN A 246 21.45 8.76 2.44
CA ASN A 246 22.89 9.00 2.48
C ASN A 246 23.65 7.85 3.17
N LYS A 247 23.17 7.38 4.33
CA LYS A 247 23.77 6.25 5.07
C LYS A 247 23.95 5.00 4.21
N TYR A 248 23.05 4.78 3.25
CA TYR A 248 23.08 3.65 2.32
C TYR A 248 23.54 4.03 0.90
N ASN A 249 24.23 5.16 0.77
CA ASN A 249 24.91 5.65 -0.44
C ASN A 249 23.99 5.91 -1.65
N TYR A 250 22.70 6.17 -1.44
CA TYR A 250 21.80 6.62 -2.51
C TYR A 250 21.98 8.09 -2.86
N ILE A 251 22.54 8.88 -1.94
CA ILE A 251 22.93 10.29 -2.15
C ILE A 251 24.26 10.57 -1.45
N THR A 252 24.99 11.56 -1.96
CA THR A 252 26.26 12.02 -1.38
C THR A 252 26.04 12.88 -0.12
N ALA A 253 27.08 13.06 0.69
CA ALA A 253 27.03 13.94 1.86
C ALA A 253 26.74 15.40 1.46
N ALA A 254 27.36 15.88 0.38
CA ALA A 254 27.11 17.22 -0.15
C ALA A 254 25.64 17.42 -0.58
N GLN A 255 25.04 16.41 -1.23
CA GLN A 255 23.61 16.43 -1.53
C GLN A 255 22.75 16.43 -0.27
N LEU A 256 23.08 15.62 0.74
CA LEU A 256 22.36 15.60 2.01
C LEU A 256 22.37 16.99 2.68
N ASP A 257 23.53 17.63 2.76
CA ASP A 257 23.69 18.93 3.40
C ASP A 257 22.91 20.02 2.64
N SER A 258 22.93 19.98 1.31
CA SER A 258 22.14 20.87 0.46
C SER A 258 20.63 20.63 0.61
N PHE A 259 20.16 19.39 0.56
CA PHE A 259 18.72 19.07 0.64
C PHE A 259 18.13 19.35 2.02
N LYS A 260 18.91 19.23 3.09
CA LYS A 260 18.44 19.55 4.46
C LYS A 260 18.09 21.01 4.65
N THR A 261 18.75 21.93 3.95
CA THR A 261 18.50 23.37 4.06
C THR A 261 17.35 23.85 3.18
N GLN A 262 16.93 23.05 2.20
CA GLN A 262 15.80 23.39 1.34
C GLN A 262 14.47 23.32 2.12
N PRO A 263 13.59 24.33 2.02
CA PRO A 263 12.25 24.27 2.59
C PRO A 263 11.40 23.20 1.90
N ILE A 264 10.23 22.88 2.47
CA ILE A 264 9.23 22.09 1.75
C ILE A 264 8.50 23.05 0.80
N ASN A 265 8.69 22.86 -0.50
CA ASN A 265 7.94 23.59 -1.52
C ASN A 265 6.74 22.76 -1.94
N LEU A 266 5.61 22.95 -1.25
CA LEU A 266 4.36 22.34 -1.69
C LEU A 266 3.82 23.11 -2.90
N GLN A 267 3.40 22.36 -3.91
CA GLN A 267 2.56 22.86 -4.99
C GLN A 267 1.31 22.00 -4.96
N GLU A 268 0.34 22.42 -4.18
CA GLU A 268 -0.90 21.67 -4.02
C GLU A 268 -1.66 21.66 -5.35
N GLY A 269 -1.59 20.52 -6.04
CA GLY A 269 -2.38 20.28 -7.24
C GLY A 269 -3.82 19.95 -6.84
N ARG A 270 -4.79 20.55 -7.52
CA ARG A 270 -6.16 20.02 -7.48
C ARG A 270 -6.17 18.76 -8.33
N ILE A 271 -6.37 17.60 -7.70
CA ILE A 271 -6.75 16.42 -8.47
C ILE A 271 -8.12 16.71 -9.01
N ASP A 272 -8.20 16.99 -10.31
CA ASP A 272 -9.47 17.13 -11.01
C ASP A 272 -10.17 15.76 -10.97
N ASN A 273 -11.07 15.61 -10.00
CA ASN A 273 -11.87 14.42 -9.83
C ASN A 273 -13.10 14.44 -10.76
N GLY A 274 -13.18 15.40 -11.69
CA GLY A 274 -14.39 15.73 -12.46
C GLY A 274 -15.54 16.17 -11.56
N SER A 275 -15.25 16.70 -10.36
CA SER A 275 -16.29 17.00 -9.36
C SER A 275 -16.83 18.42 -9.44
N ASP A 276 -16.23 19.29 -10.26
CA ASP A 276 -16.60 20.72 -10.30
C ASP A 276 -17.89 21.01 -11.11
N GLY A 277 -18.63 19.99 -11.58
CA GLY A 277 -19.92 20.18 -12.27
C GLY A 277 -20.91 19.00 -12.27
N ASP A 278 -20.45 17.74 -12.27
CA ASP A 278 -21.28 16.63 -12.77
C ASP A 278 -21.88 15.66 -11.73
N SER A 279 -22.15 16.17 -10.52
CA SER A 279 -22.66 15.33 -9.40
C SER A 279 -23.94 14.57 -9.78
N TYR A 280 -24.84 15.20 -10.54
CA TYR A 280 -26.12 14.61 -10.90
C TYR A 280 -26.01 13.53 -11.98
N LEU A 281 -25.16 13.72 -13.01
CA LEU A 281 -24.91 12.72 -14.04
C LEU A 281 -24.27 11.47 -13.45
N ARG A 282 -23.29 11.67 -12.55
CA ARG A 282 -22.68 10.56 -11.81
C ARG A 282 -23.70 9.81 -10.97
N ALA A 283 -24.57 10.49 -10.24
CA ALA A 283 -25.60 9.85 -9.43
C ALA A 283 -26.60 9.06 -10.30
N ALA A 284 -26.98 9.60 -11.46
CA ALA A 284 -27.88 8.92 -12.39
C ALA A 284 -27.26 7.65 -12.98
N VAL A 285 -25.99 7.72 -13.40
CA VAL A 285 -25.28 6.56 -13.96
C VAL A 285 -25.00 5.50 -12.89
N ASP A 286 -24.66 5.89 -11.66
CA ASP A 286 -24.51 4.95 -10.53
C ASP A 286 -25.78 4.12 -10.31
N LYS A 287 -26.92 4.81 -10.20
CA LYS A 287 -28.23 4.17 -10.04
C LYS A 287 -28.59 3.28 -11.23
N TYR A 288 -28.24 3.69 -12.45
CA TYR A 288 -28.49 2.88 -13.65
C TYR A 288 -27.65 1.58 -13.65
N LEU A 289 -26.39 1.67 -13.23
CA LEU A 289 -25.46 0.54 -13.24
C LEU A 289 -25.62 -0.39 -12.03
N GLU A 290 -26.26 0.02 -10.94
CA GLU A 290 -26.39 -0.77 -9.71
C GLU A 290 -26.85 -2.21 -9.98
N LYS A 291 -27.93 -2.38 -10.74
CA LYS A 291 -28.45 -3.72 -11.09
C LYS A 291 -27.49 -4.49 -11.99
N TRP A 292 -26.93 -3.85 -13.02
CA TRP A 292 -26.02 -4.49 -13.95
C TRP A 292 -24.73 -4.97 -13.26
N CYS A 293 -24.15 -4.14 -12.40
CA CYS A 293 -22.98 -4.48 -11.59
C CYS A 293 -23.27 -5.68 -10.69
N LYS A 294 -24.43 -5.72 -10.03
CA LYS A 294 -24.85 -6.85 -9.19
C LYS A 294 -25.04 -8.13 -10.00
N ASP A 295 -25.71 -8.05 -11.15
CA ASP A 295 -26.01 -9.22 -11.99
C ASP A 295 -24.75 -9.80 -12.65
N ASN A 296 -23.73 -8.97 -12.90
CA ASN A 296 -22.46 -9.37 -13.52
C ASN A 296 -21.29 -9.51 -12.53
N ASN A 297 -21.55 -9.34 -11.23
CA ASN A 297 -20.56 -9.46 -10.15
C ASN A 297 -19.35 -8.51 -10.30
N TYR A 298 -19.64 -7.23 -10.57
CA TYR A 298 -18.67 -6.12 -10.55
C TYR A 298 -18.97 -5.14 -9.42
N ASP A 299 -17.94 -4.59 -8.77
CA ASP A 299 -18.01 -3.45 -7.84
C ASP A 299 -17.60 -2.17 -8.57
N LEU A 300 -18.58 -1.29 -8.82
CA LEU A 300 -18.40 0.02 -9.47
C LEU A 300 -17.29 0.87 -8.82
N TYR A 301 -17.01 0.68 -7.53
CA TYR A 301 -16.08 1.50 -6.76
C TYR A 301 -14.69 0.87 -6.59
N GLU A 302 -14.49 -0.39 -6.99
CA GLU A 302 -13.25 -1.14 -6.73
C GLU A 302 -12.66 -1.85 -7.97
N ASP A 303 -13.43 -2.07 -9.03
CA ASP A 303 -13.00 -2.90 -10.18
C ASP A 303 -12.46 -2.11 -11.39
N GLY A 304 -12.34 -0.79 -11.31
CA GLY A 304 -11.67 0.02 -12.34
C GLY A 304 -12.36 0.03 -13.71
N LEU A 305 -13.70 0.01 -13.75
CA LEU A 305 -14.46 0.02 -14.99
C LEU A 305 -14.26 1.34 -15.77
N LYS A 306 -14.25 1.27 -17.10
CA LYS A 306 -14.34 2.46 -17.97
C LYS A 306 -15.75 2.54 -18.55
N ILE A 307 -16.50 3.55 -18.14
CA ILE A 307 -17.92 3.70 -18.44
C ILE A 307 -18.06 4.83 -19.44
N TYR A 308 -18.54 4.52 -20.64
CA TYR A 308 -18.81 5.51 -21.68
C TYR A 308 -20.30 5.76 -21.77
N THR A 309 -20.70 7.02 -21.66
CA THR A 309 -22.10 7.45 -21.80
C THR A 309 -22.39 7.92 -23.22
N THR A 310 -23.67 8.11 -23.53
CA THR A 310 -24.12 8.76 -24.77
C THR A 310 -24.16 10.29 -24.67
N ILE A 311 -23.68 10.86 -23.57
CA ILE A 311 -23.72 12.31 -23.31
C ILE A 311 -22.64 12.99 -24.16
N ASP A 312 -22.98 14.05 -24.87
CA ASP A 312 -22.01 14.90 -25.58
C ASP A 312 -21.56 16.04 -24.66
N SER A 313 -20.24 16.22 -24.47
CA SER A 313 -19.72 17.22 -23.52
C SER A 313 -20.08 18.66 -23.86
N LYS A 314 -20.25 19.00 -25.15
CA LYS A 314 -20.59 20.36 -25.59
C LYS A 314 -22.07 20.64 -25.35
N LEU A 315 -22.94 19.69 -25.72
CA LEU A 315 -24.37 19.82 -25.49
C LEU A 315 -24.70 19.89 -23.99
N GLN A 316 -24.00 19.09 -23.18
CA GLN A 316 -24.13 19.11 -21.73
C GLN A 316 -23.78 20.48 -21.14
N LYS A 317 -22.68 21.09 -21.57
CA LYS A 317 -22.29 22.45 -21.17
C LYS A 317 -23.36 23.49 -21.51
N TYR A 318 -23.93 23.43 -22.72
CA TYR A 318 -25.02 24.34 -23.10
C TYR A 318 -26.28 24.14 -22.27
N ALA A 319 -26.60 22.89 -21.89
CA ALA A 319 -27.73 22.60 -21.03
C ALA A 319 -27.55 23.17 -19.61
N GLU A 320 -26.34 23.07 -19.05
CA GLU A 320 -25.99 23.67 -17.75
C GLU A 320 -26.06 25.20 -17.79
N GLU A 321 -25.50 25.82 -18.83
CA GLU A 321 -25.55 27.28 -19.03
C GLU A 321 -26.98 27.81 -19.18
N ALA A 322 -27.91 27.00 -19.72
CA ALA A 322 -29.31 27.39 -19.87
C ALA A 322 -30.14 27.32 -18.56
N VAL A 323 -29.65 26.57 -17.55
CA VAL A 323 -30.30 26.42 -16.24
C VAL A 323 -29.68 27.35 -15.19
N ALA A 324 -28.43 27.78 -15.40
CA ALA A 324 -27.68 28.69 -14.53
C ALA A 324 -28.21 30.13 -14.58
#